data_AF-A0A921YQ59-F1
#
_entry.id   AF-A0A921YQ59-F1
#
_cell.length_a   1.000
_cell.length_b   1.000
_cell.length_c   1.000
_cell.angle_alpha   90.00
_cell.angle_beta   90.00
_cell.angle_gamma   90.00
#
_symmetry.space_group_name_H-M   'P 1'
#
loop_
_entity.id
_entity.type
_entity.pdbx_description
1 polymer ?
#
loop_
_entity_poly.entity_id
_entity_poly.type
_entity_poly.pdbx_seq_one_letter_code
_entity_poly.pdbx_strand_id
1 'polypeptide(L)'
;MASKVVLAICLMVAVASAVPQPGGAWGGGGWGGAGWGGAGGVNPWIPPWIASSPWYPQWSPCTTIGSACVDCNTKLVCTKVGGLVRACSDPTLPYCNLGECSATPSAECAPEPVPAAV
;
A
#
# COMPACT_ATOMS: atom_id res chain seq x y z
N MET A 1 12.55 19.28 -45.30
CA MET A 1 12.48 19.86 -43.93
C MET A 1 11.79 18.94 -42.94
N ALA A 2 10.70 18.25 -43.31
CA ALA A 2 9.99 17.30 -42.43
C ALA A 2 10.87 16.17 -41.87
N SER A 3 11.76 15.58 -42.67
CA SER A 3 12.60 14.45 -42.23
C SER A 3 13.54 14.80 -41.05
N LYS A 4 14.06 16.03 -40.98
CA LYS A 4 14.92 16.48 -39.87
C LYS A 4 14.12 16.65 -38.58
N VAL A 5 12.87 17.09 -38.69
CA VAL A 5 11.96 17.27 -37.54
C VAL A 5 11.54 15.92 -36.97
N VAL A 6 11.22 14.95 -37.85
CA VAL A 6 10.86 13.59 -37.41
C VAL A 6 12.04 12.91 -36.71
N LEU A 7 13.25 13.00 -37.26
CA LEU A 7 14.45 12.45 -36.62
C LEU A 7 14.72 13.08 -35.26
N ALA A 8 14.58 14.40 -35.13
CA ALA A 8 14.77 15.10 -33.85
C ALA A 8 13.75 14.66 -32.78
N ILE A 9 12.48 14.48 -33.17
CA ILE A 9 11.42 14.01 -32.26
C ILE A 9 11.68 12.56 -31.84
N CYS A 10 12.04 11.68 -32.78
CA CYS A 10 12.36 10.29 -32.45
C CYS A 10 13.55 10.17 -31.50
N LEU A 11 14.58 11.02 -31.68
CA LEU A 11 15.76 11.04 -30.81
C LEU A 11 15.41 11.55 -29.41
N MET A 12 14.56 12.57 -29.30
CA MET A 12 14.05 13.06 -28.01
C MET A 12 13.25 11.99 -27.25
N VAL A 13 12.36 11.26 -27.93
CA VAL A 13 11.56 10.19 -27.31
C VAL A 13 12.44 9.03 -26.86
N ALA A 14 13.39 8.62 -27.69
CA ALA A 14 14.32 7.55 -27.35
C ALA A 14 15.16 7.91 -26.12
N VAL A 15 15.70 9.12 -26.05
CA VAL A 15 16.49 9.60 -24.90
C VAL A 15 15.63 9.71 -23.64
N ALA A 16 14.39 10.20 -23.75
CA ALA A 16 13.47 10.27 -22.61
C ALA A 16 13.12 8.88 -22.05
N SER A 17 13.01 7.86 -22.89
CA SER A 17 12.73 6.48 -22.48
C SER A 17 13.94 5.72 -21.94
N ALA A 18 15.15 6.16 -22.26
CA ALA A 18 16.40 5.52 -21.83
C ALA A 18 16.87 5.96 -20.43
N VAL A 19 16.25 7.00 -19.86
CA VAL A 19 16.44 7.34 -18.44
C VAL A 19 15.64 6.33 -17.61
N PRO A 20 16.26 5.57 -16.69
CA PRO A 20 15.53 4.66 -15.81
C PRO A 20 14.51 5.47 -14.98
N GLN A 21 13.24 5.41 -15.36
CA GLN A 21 12.14 5.98 -14.61
C GLN A 21 11.80 5.06 -13.43
N PRO A 22 11.80 5.55 -12.18
CA PRO A 22 11.29 4.78 -11.06
C PRO A 22 9.77 4.65 -11.20
N GLY A 23 9.31 3.50 -11.68
CA GLY A 23 7.90 3.11 -11.67
C GLY A 23 7.08 3.71 -12.81
N GLY A 24 6.79 2.89 -13.81
CA GLY A 24 5.92 3.25 -14.92
C GLY A 24 4.47 3.49 -14.51
N ALA A 25 3.88 4.45 -15.21
CA ALA A 25 2.48 4.56 -15.59
C ALA A 25 1.44 4.57 -14.45
N TRP A 26 1.03 5.77 -14.04
CA TRP A 26 -0.35 6.30 -14.15
C TRP A 26 -0.37 7.62 -13.36
N GLY A 27 -0.45 8.76 -14.04
CA GLY A 27 -0.63 10.08 -13.42
C GLY A 27 0.44 11.09 -13.83
N GLY A 28 0.07 12.03 -14.69
CA GLY A 28 0.92 13.12 -15.14
C GLY A 28 1.18 14.16 -14.05
N GLY A 29 2.34 14.82 -14.16
CA GLY A 29 2.79 15.94 -13.33
C GLY A 29 3.22 15.48 -11.93
N GLY A 30 4.47 15.55 -11.51
CA GLY A 30 5.43 16.63 -11.66
C GLY A 30 5.91 16.99 -10.24
N TRP A 31 7.22 16.86 -10.03
CA TRP A 31 8.02 17.34 -8.89
C TRP A 31 8.04 16.51 -7.59
N GLY A 32 9.24 15.99 -7.27
CA GLY A 32 9.65 15.61 -5.92
C GLY A 32 9.86 14.10 -5.74
N GLY A 33 11.10 13.64 -5.84
CA GLY A 33 11.45 12.23 -5.70
C GLY A 33 11.27 11.67 -4.29
N ALA A 34 10.73 10.46 -4.21
CA ALA A 34 11.07 9.41 -3.27
C ALA A 34 10.29 8.15 -3.70
N GLY A 35 10.95 6.99 -3.63
CA GLY A 35 10.52 5.76 -4.28
C GLY A 35 9.13 5.25 -3.87
N TRP A 36 8.45 4.66 -4.84
CA TRP A 36 7.31 3.77 -4.63
C TRP A 36 7.81 2.42 -4.10
N GLY A 37 8.33 2.43 -2.88
CA GLY A 37 8.95 1.29 -2.22
C GLY A 37 9.35 1.67 -0.81
N GLY A 38 8.38 1.61 0.11
CA GLY A 38 8.57 1.91 1.53
C GLY A 38 7.80 3.15 1.96
N ALA A 39 6.79 2.92 2.81
CA ALA A 39 5.84 3.90 3.35
C ALA A 39 4.95 4.58 2.29
N GLY A 40 3.63 4.53 2.50
CA GLY A 40 2.62 4.96 1.54
C GLY A 40 2.90 6.37 0.99
N GLY A 41 2.61 6.55 -0.30
CA GLY A 41 2.74 7.83 -1.00
C GLY A 41 2.23 8.98 -0.13
N VAL A 42 3.17 9.77 0.39
CA VAL A 42 2.89 10.75 1.43
C VAL A 42 2.17 11.91 0.75
N ASN A 43 0.85 11.99 0.94
CA ASN A 43 0.10 13.16 0.52
C ASN A 43 0.69 14.39 1.24
N PRO A 44 1.23 15.41 0.53
CA PRO A 44 1.92 16.55 1.15
C PRO A 44 1.04 17.36 2.11
N TRP A 45 -0.28 17.22 1.97
CA TRP A 45 -1.28 17.90 2.79
C TRP A 45 -1.61 17.16 4.09
N ILE A 46 -1.16 15.91 4.22
CA ILE A 46 -1.39 15.11 5.42
C ILE A 46 -0.14 15.23 6.30
N PRO A 47 -0.28 15.75 7.53
CA PRO A 47 0.84 15.85 8.45
C PRO A 47 1.50 14.48 8.69
N PRO A 48 2.83 14.42 8.85
CA PRO A 48 3.54 13.16 9.07
C PRO A 48 3.00 12.34 10.25
N TRP A 49 2.55 13.01 11.32
CA TRP A 49 1.98 12.36 12.50
C TRP A 49 0.63 11.68 12.24
N ILE A 50 -0.13 12.11 11.22
CA ILE A 50 -1.33 11.39 10.75
C ILE A 50 -0.90 10.24 9.85
N ALA A 51 0.00 10.51 8.91
CA ALA A 51 0.44 9.52 7.93
C ALA A 51 1.14 8.31 8.57
N SER A 52 1.77 8.46 9.74
CA SER A 52 2.38 7.37 10.49
C SER A 52 1.46 6.71 11.52
N SER A 53 0.22 7.17 11.66
CA SER A 53 -0.65 6.69 12.71
C SER A 53 -1.20 5.28 12.41
N PRO A 54 -1.35 4.40 13.43
CA PRO A 54 -1.82 3.03 13.22
C PRO A 54 -3.24 2.90 12.67
N TRP A 55 -4.07 3.92 12.88
CA TRP A 55 -5.45 3.99 12.39
C TRP A 55 -5.54 4.50 10.95
N TYR A 56 -4.47 5.11 10.43
CA TYR A 56 -4.45 5.61 9.06
C TYR A 56 -4.12 4.47 8.08
N PRO A 57 -4.93 4.27 7.02
CA PRO A 57 -4.67 3.22 6.04
C PRO A 57 -3.30 3.37 5.37
N GLN A 58 -2.49 2.32 5.42
CA GLN A 58 -1.18 2.28 4.77
C GLN A 58 -1.27 1.55 3.43
N TRP A 59 -0.63 2.10 2.41
CA TRP A 59 -0.51 1.40 1.13
C TRP A 59 0.55 0.29 1.23
N SER A 60 0.23 -0.90 0.70
CA SER A 60 1.13 -2.03 0.64
C SER A 60 1.09 -2.68 -0.74
N PRO A 61 2.24 -3.08 -1.31
CA PRO A 61 2.23 -3.86 -2.54
C PRO A 61 1.60 -5.24 -2.28
N CYS A 62 0.76 -5.71 -3.20
CA CYS A 62 0.28 -7.08 -3.22
C CYS A 62 -0.20 -7.48 -4.61
N THR A 63 -0.18 -8.79 -4.87
CA THR A 63 -0.42 -9.37 -6.20
C THR A 63 -1.71 -10.18 -6.28
N THR A 64 -2.18 -10.73 -5.16
CA THR A 64 -3.40 -11.54 -5.10
C THR A 64 -4.58 -10.66 -4.67
N ILE A 65 -5.59 -10.55 -5.54
CA ILE A 65 -6.84 -9.82 -5.24
C ILE A 65 -7.59 -10.56 -4.14
N GLY A 66 -8.01 -9.84 -3.11
CA GLY A 66 -8.75 -10.38 -1.99
C GLY A 66 -8.48 -9.63 -0.70
N SER A 67 -8.91 -10.19 0.42
CA SER A 67 -8.58 -9.72 1.76
C SER A 67 -7.80 -10.79 2.51
N ALA A 68 -6.82 -10.35 3.29
CA ALA A 68 -6.02 -11.22 4.15
C ALA A 68 -5.73 -10.51 5.47
N CYS A 69 -5.54 -11.28 6.54
CA CYS A 69 -5.04 -10.73 7.80
C CYS A 69 -3.53 -10.55 7.69
N VAL A 70 -3.04 -9.37 8.07
CA VAL A 70 -1.60 -9.12 8.19
C VAL A 70 -1.15 -9.50 9.59
N ASP A 71 -1.91 -9.04 10.59
CA ASP A 71 -1.77 -9.40 11.98
C ASP A 71 -3.15 -9.62 12.61
N CYS A 72 -3.17 -9.93 13.91
CA CYS A 72 -4.39 -10.19 14.67
C CYS A 72 -5.42 -9.06 14.68
N ASN A 73 -5.01 -7.82 14.39
CA ASN A 73 -5.88 -6.64 14.43
C ASN A 73 -5.79 -5.80 13.15
N THR A 74 -5.16 -6.31 12.09
CA THR A 74 -4.92 -5.58 10.85
C THR A 74 -5.26 -6.45 9.65
N LYS A 75 -6.00 -5.87 8.70
CA LYS A 75 -6.33 -6.53 7.43
C LYS A 75 -5.73 -5.79 6.25
N LEU A 76 -5.33 -6.55 5.25
CA LEU A 76 -4.88 -6.08 3.94
C LEU A 76 -6.02 -6.32 2.95
N VAL A 77 -6.47 -5.27 2.30
CA VAL A 77 -7.42 -5.33 1.18
C VAL A 77 -6.66 -5.11 -0.12
N CYS A 78 -6.50 -6.17 -0.90
CA CYS A 78 -5.76 -6.17 -2.16
C CYS A 78 -6.67 -6.00 -3.36
N THR A 79 -6.31 -5.01 -4.17
CA THR A 79 -6.94 -4.69 -5.45
C THR A 79 -5.97 -4.94 -6.60
N LYS A 80 -6.41 -4.71 -7.84
CA LYS A 80 -5.58 -4.83 -9.05
C LYS A 80 -4.33 -3.93 -9.05
N VAL A 81 -4.35 -2.83 -8.28
CA VAL A 81 -3.30 -1.78 -8.30
C VAL A 81 -2.38 -1.88 -7.08
N GLY A 82 -2.68 -2.76 -6.12
CA GLY A 82 -2.02 -2.86 -4.83
C GLY A 82 -3.03 -2.94 -3.69
N GLY A 83 -2.54 -2.87 -2.46
CA GLY A 83 -3.34 -3.12 -1.27
C GLY A 83 -3.35 -1.99 -0.25
N LEU A 84 -4.37 -2.00 0.60
CA LEU A 84 -4.53 -1.11 1.73
C LEU A 84 -4.52 -1.94 3.01
N VAL A 85 -3.53 -1.70 3.86
CA VAL A 85 -3.49 -2.20 5.23
C VAL A 85 -4.30 -1.28 6.11
N ARG A 86 -5.26 -1.83 6.85
CA ARG A 86 -6.13 -1.10 7.78
C ARG A 86 -6.25 -1.86 9.08
N ALA A 87 -6.23 -1.14 10.20
CA ALA A 87 -6.58 -1.70 11.49
C ALA A 87 -8.08 -2.02 11.56
N CYS A 88 -8.42 -3.13 12.21
CA CYS A 88 -9.77 -3.42 12.68
C CYS A 88 -10.11 -2.46 13.82
N SER A 89 -10.59 -1.29 13.43
CA SER A 89 -10.76 -0.12 14.29
C SER A 89 -12.12 -0.08 14.99
N ASP A 90 -13.03 -0.99 14.63
CA ASP A 90 -14.30 -1.17 15.32
C ASP A 90 -14.05 -1.90 16.65
N PRO A 91 -14.36 -1.29 17.81
CA PRO A 91 -14.15 -1.92 19.11
C PRO A 91 -15.00 -3.19 19.31
N THR A 92 -16.07 -3.38 18.53
CA THR A 92 -16.89 -4.59 18.56
C THR A 92 -16.34 -5.71 17.68
N LEU A 93 -15.44 -5.38 16.74
CA LEU A 93 -14.81 -6.32 15.81
C LEU A 93 -13.29 -6.08 15.75
N PRO A 94 -12.56 -6.17 16.88
CA PRO A 94 -11.16 -5.73 16.94
C PRO A 94 -10.20 -6.70 16.25
N TYR A 95 -10.62 -7.94 16.01
CA TYR A 95 -9.73 -8.99 15.52
C TYR A 95 -9.88 -9.19 14.01
N CYS A 96 -8.79 -9.56 13.33
CA CYS A 96 -8.86 -10.03 11.96
C CYS A 96 -8.98 -11.56 11.92
N ASN A 97 -9.94 -12.06 11.16
CA ASN A 97 -10.16 -13.48 10.91
C ASN A 97 -10.46 -13.70 9.42
N LEU A 98 -9.63 -14.48 8.73
CA LEU A 98 -9.76 -14.80 7.29
C LEU A 98 -9.93 -13.56 6.38
N GLY A 99 -9.24 -12.46 6.70
CA GLY A 99 -9.30 -11.22 5.93
C GLY A 99 -10.46 -10.29 6.29
N GLU A 100 -11.28 -10.63 7.29
CA GLU A 100 -12.37 -9.79 7.79
C GLU A 100 -12.24 -9.45 9.26
N CYS A 101 -12.79 -8.31 9.67
CA CYS A 101 -12.80 -7.93 11.08
C CYS A 101 -13.92 -8.68 11.81
N SER A 102 -13.61 -9.22 12.98
CA SER A 102 -14.42 -10.15 13.76
C SER A 102 -14.35 -9.82 15.25
N ALA A 103 -15.42 -10.16 15.97
CA ALA A 103 -15.48 -10.08 17.43
C ALA A 103 -14.64 -11.18 18.09
N THR A 104 -14.41 -12.29 17.40
CA THR A 104 -13.64 -13.44 17.90
C THR A 104 -12.25 -13.47 17.26
N PRO A 105 -11.18 -13.64 18.07
CA PRO A 105 -9.84 -13.81 17.55
C PRO A 105 -9.71 -15.10 16.74
N SER A 106 -8.82 -15.11 15.75
CA SER A 106 -8.41 -16.35 15.11
C SER A 106 -7.67 -17.25 16.11
N ALA A 107 -7.56 -18.55 15.81
CA ALA A 107 -6.89 -19.50 16.69
C ALA A 107 -5.43 -19.11 17.00
N GLU A 108 -4.75 -18.46 16.05
CA GLU A 108 -3.37 -17.99 16.18
C GLU A 108 -3.25 -16.69 17.00
N CYS A 109 -4.37 -15.99 17.18
CA CYS A 109 -4.45 -14.70 17.87
C CYS A 109 -5.16 -14.79 19.22
N ALA A 110 -5.64 -15.99 19.59
CA ALA A 110 -6.23 -16.23 20.89
C ALA A 110 -5.11 -16.19 21.96
N PRO A 111 -5.33 -15.48 23.09
CA PRO A 111 -4.38 -15.55 24.19
C PRO A 111 -4.25 -17.00 24.66
N GLU A 112 -3.01 -17.45 24.91
CA GLU A 112 -2.78 -18.79 25.43
C GLU A 112 -3.59 -18.98 26.72
N PRO A 113 -4.25 -20.14 26.90
CA PRO A 113 -4.99 -20.41 28.12
C PRO A 113 -4.00 -20.39 29.28
N VAL A 114 -4.18 -19.43 30.20
CA VAL A 114 -3.40 -19.40 31.43
C VAL A 114 -3.68 -20.73 32.16
N PRO A 115 -2.65 -21.56 32.45
CA PRO A 115 -2.87 -22.80 33.17
C PRO A 115 -3.51 -22.45 34.50
N ALA A 116 -4.63 -23.11 34.81
CA ALA A 116 -5.32 -22.93 36.08
C ALA A 116 -4.31 -23.17 37.21
N ALA A 117 -4.08 -22.15 38.02
CA ALA A 117 -3.27 -22.29 39.22
C ALA A 117 -3.97 -23.31 40.13
N VAL A 118 -3.30 -24.44 40.36
CA VAL A 118 -3.73 -25.52 41.26
C VAL A 118 -3.26 -25.21 42.67
#